data_AF-A0A429X2S1-F1
#
_entry.id   AF-A0A429X2S1-F1
#
_cell.length_a   1.000
_cell.length_b   1.000
_cell.length_c   1.000
_cell.angle_alpha   90.00
_cell.angle_beta   90.00
_cell.angle_gamma   90.00
#
_symmetry.space_group_name_H-M   'P 1'
#
loop_
_entity.id
_entity.type
_entity.pdbx_description
1 polymer ?
#
loop_
_entity_poly.entity_id
_entity_poly.type
_entity_poly.pdbx_seq_one_letter_code
_entity_poly.pdbx_strand_id
1 'polypeptide(L)' 'MSEKIKRCEACEDPFRWNDDVIEVNDKFYHKNCVELYPTGYFAMLDDEPLGGTENEDGSMAFEILDQDEYLEDAE' A
#
# COMPACT_ATOMS: atom_id res chain seq x y z
N MET A 1 11.23 -17.33 12.26
CA MET A 1 11.22 -15.98 11.68
C MET A 1 9.76 -15.61 11.60
N SER A 2 9.37 -14.49 12.20
CA SER A 2 7.95 -14.15 12.30
C SER A 2 7.61 -13.35 11.06
N GLU A 3 7.34 -14.03 9.94
CA GLU A 3 7.00 -13.42 8.65
C GLU A 3 5.86 -12.41 8.84
N LYS A 4 6.19 -11.13 8.96
CA LYS A 4 5.25 -10.02 9.19
C LYS A 4 4.86 -9.37 7.87
N ILE A 5 4.78 -10.15 6.79
CA ILE A 5 4.48 -9.62 5.47
C ILE A 5 3.13 -8.89 5.51
N LYS A 6 3.19 -7.60 5.23
CA LYS A 6 2.02 -6.75 5.09
C LYS A 6 1.32 -7.13 3.80
N ARG A 7 0.01 -7.03 3.84
CA ARG A 7 -0.88 -7.34 2.73
C ARG A 7 -1.82 -6.19 2.50
N CYS A 8 -2.18 -5.99 1.25
CA CYS A 8 -3.13 -4.98 0.85
C CYS A 8 -4.49 -5.30 1.45
N GLU A 9 -5.11 -4.34 2.12
CA GLU A 9 -6.43 -4.55 2.74
C GLU A 9 -7.55 -4.70 1.68
N ALA A 10 -7.32 -4.22 0.45
CA ALA A 10 -8.28 -4.31 -0.65
C ALA A 10 -8.28 -5.66 -1.38
N CYS A 11 -7.11 -6.20 -1.72
CA CYS A 11 -7.00 -7.44 -2.49
C CYS A 11 -6.44 -8.63 -1.68
N GLU A 12 -6.09 -8.41 -0.41
CA GLU A 12 -5.49 -9.40 0.50
C GLU A 12 -4.14 -9.99 0.05
N ASP A 13 -3.59 -9.52 -1.08
CA ASP A 13 -2.30 -9.93 -1.62
C ASP A 13 -1.13 -9.28 -0.85
N PRO A 14 -0.03 -10.01 -0.62
CA PRO A 14 1.18 -9.48 0.02
C PRO A 14 1.92 -8.47 -0.86
N PHE A 15 2.51 -7.46 -0.23
CA PHE A 15 3.34 -6.48 -0.93
C PHE A 15 4.68 -7.07 -1.35
N ARG A 16 5.13 -6.75 -2.56
CA ARG A 16 6.49 -7.05 -3.02
C ARG A 16 7.38 -5.84 -2.87
N TRP A 17 8.69 -6.04 -2.77
CA TRP A 17 9.66 -4.95 -2.66
C TRP A 17 9.48 -3.86 -3.75
N ASN A 18 9.16 -4.25 -4.98
CA ASN A 18 8.93 -3.35 -6.13
C ASN A 18 7.45 -2.99 -6.35
N ASP A 19 6.56 -3.28 -5.39
CA ASP A 19 5.16 -2.88 -5.52
C ASP A 19 4.95 -1.43 -5.08
N ASP A 20 4.02 -0.73 -5.72
CA ASP A 20 3.63 0.63 -5.37
C ASP A 20 2.60 0.58 -4.24
N VAL A 21 3.02 1.01 -3.06
CA VAL A 21 2.21 0.97 -1.85
C VAL A 21 1.81 2.38 -1.46
N ILE A 22 0.57 2.53 -1.02
CA ILE A 22 0.08 3.73 -0.38
C ILE A 22 -0.35 3.43 1.05
N GLU A 23 -0.08 4.38 1.94
CA GLU A 23 -0.58 4.34 3.31
C GLU A 23 -1.77 5.30 3.45
N VAL A 24 -2.90 4.78 3.90
CA VAL A 24 -4.13 5.55 4.15
C VAL A 24 -4.59 5.23 5.57
N ASN A 25 -4.57 6.22 6.47
CA ASN A 25 -5.01 6.04 7.87
C ASN A 25 -4.41 4.78 8.55
N ASP A 26 -3.08 4.62 8.52
CA ASP A 26 -2.34 3.50 9.13
C ASP A 26 -2.57 2.13 8.46
N LYS A 27 -3.23 2.11 7.30
CA LYS A 27 -3.49 0.92 6.49
C LYS A 27 -2.76 1.00 5.16
N PHE A 28 -2.34 -0.15 4.65
CA PHE A 28 -1.54 -0.24 3.43
C PHE A 28 -2.39 -0.80 2.29
N TYR A 29 -2.28 -0.17 1.12
CA TYR A 29 -2.97 -0.59 -0.10
C TYR A 29 -2.02 -0.51 -1.28
N HIS A 30 -2.24 -1.35 -2.30
CA HIS A 30 -1.57 -1.16 -3.58
C HIS A 30 -2.13 0.09 -4.25
N LYS A 31 -1.27 0.90 -4.88
CA LYS A 31 -1.66 2.04 -5.69
C LYS A 31 -2.71 1.67 -6.75
N ASN A 32 -2.62 0.46 -7.31
CA ASN A 32 -3.58 -0.05 -8.30
C ASN A 32 -4.89 -0.58 -7.71
N CYS A 33 -4.96 -0.82 -6.40
CA CYS A 33 -6.18 -1.34 -5.75
C CYS A 33 -7.15 -0.23 -5.34
N VAL A 34 -6.70 1.02 -5.34
CA VAL A 34 -7.42 2.18 -4.82
C VAL A 34 -7.38 3.30 -5.84
N GLU A 35 -8.41 4.14 -5.83
CA GLU A 35 -8.45 5.34 -6.65
C GLU A 35 -7.95 6.54 -5.86
N LEU A 36 -6.88 7.16 -6.34
CA LEU A 36 -6.28 8.34 -5.72
C LEU A 36 -6.78 9.60 -6.41
N TYR A 37 -7.32 10.52 -5.62
CA TYR A 37 -7.84 11.79 -6.11
C TYR A 37 -6.91 12.93 -5.69
N PRO A 38 -6.27 13.63 -6.66
CA PRO A 38 -5.34 14.72 -6.35
C PRO A 38 -6.07 15.93 -5.74
N THR A 39 -7.36 16.09 -6.03
CA THR A 39 -8.21 17.11 -5.40
C THR A 39 -8.62 16.68 -4.00
N GLY A 40 -7.67 16.69 -3.06
CA GLY A 40 -7.94 16.46 -1.64
C GLY A 40 -7.11 15.35 -0.99
N TYR A 41 -6.12 14.80 -1.70
CA TYR A 41 -5.18 13.82 -1.14
C TYR A 41 -5.90 12.63 -0.52
N PHE A 42 -6.94 12.12 -1.16
CA PHE A 42 -7.78 11.07 -0.59
C PHE A 42 -7.82 9.82 -1.47
N ALA A 43 -7.81 8.67 -0.81
CA ALA A 43 -7.93 7.36 -1.44
C ALA A 43 -9.37 6.85 -1.32
N MET A 44 -9.86 6.24 -2.39
CA MET A 44 -11.14 5.53 -2.44
C MET A 44 -10.93 4.06 -2.79
N LEU A 45 -11.75 3.20 -2.22
CA LEU A 45 -11.82 1.78 -2.53
C LEU A 45 -13.28 1.40 -2.71
N ASP A 46 -13.64 0.88 -3.88
CA ASP A 46 -15.02 0.46 -4.20
C ASP A 46 -16.08 1.55 -3.89
N ASP A 47 -15.83 2.80 -4.29
CA ASP A 47 -16.68 3.97 -4.02
C ASP A 47 -16.76 4.39 -2.52
N GLU A 48 -16.06 3.68 -1.62
CA GLU A 48 -15.94 4.06 -0.21
C GLU A 48 -14.68 4.91 0.05
N PRO A 49 -14.81 6.06 0.74
CA PRO A 49 -13.66 6.89 1.09
C PRO A 49 -12.85 6.23 2.21
N LEU A 50 -11.62 5.80 1.90
CA LEU A 50 -10.69 5.24 2.89
C LEU A 50 -10.09 6.32 3.79
N GLY A 51 -9.90 7.53 3.24
CA GLY A 51 -9.40 8.71 3.96
C GLY A 51 -8.25 9.39 3.23
N GLY A 52 -7.57 10.28 3.95
CA GLY A 52 -6.42 11.02 3.43
C GLY A 52 -5.15 10.17 3.37
N THR A 53 -4.33 10.40 2.35
CA THR A 53 -2.96 9.86 2.23
C THR A 53 -1.98 10.97 1.94
N GLU A 54 -0.82 10.93 2.61
CA GLU A 54 0.30 11.80 2.28
C GLU A 54 1.13 11.25 1.11
N ASN A 55 0.85 10.01 0.69
CA ASN A 55 1.55 9.27 -0.34
C ASN A 55 0.67 9.12 -1.60
N GLU A 56 0.21 10.25 -2.14
CA GLU A 56 -0.74 10.28 -3.27
C GLU A 56 -0.17 9.70 -4.58
N ASP A 57 1.15 9.60 -4.71
CA ASP A 57 1.81 9.03 -5.88
C ASP A 57 2.21 7.56 -5.69
N GLY A 58 2.01 6.97 -4.51
CA GLY A 58 2.62 5.68 -4.19
C GLY A 58 4.12 5.78 -3.93
N SER A 59 4.61 4.90 -3.07
CA SER A 59 6.03 4.70 -2.84
C SER A 59 6.34 3.23 -2.87
N MET A 60 7.58 2.88 -3.20
CA MET A 60 7.94 1.47 -3.31
C MET A 60 7.81 0.83 -1.94
N ALA A 61 7.33 -0.41 -1.87
CA ALA A 61 7.10 -1.10 -0.61
C ALA A 61 8.33 -1.07 0.31
N PHE A 62 9.54 -1.24 -0.24
CA PHE A 62 10.78 -1.21 0.55
C PHE A 62 11.11 0.16 1.16
N GLU A 63 10.53 1.26 0.65
CA GLU A 63 10.73 2.61 1.16
C GLU A 63 9.83 2.90 2.38
N ILE A 64 8.68 2.20 2.47
CA ILE A 64 7.66 2.43 3.52
C ILE A 64 7.66 1.31 4.56
N LEU A 65 7.88 0.07 4.13
CA LEU A 65 7.82 -1.15 4.94
C LEU A 65 9.22 -1.65 5.31
N ASP A 66 9.32 -2.35 6.44
CA ASP A 66 10.58 -2.99 6.86
C ASP A 66 10.90 -4.25 6.02
N GLN A 67 12.15 -4.72 6.04
CA GLN A 67 12.61 -5.83 5.20
C GLN A 67 11.86 -7.15 5.44
N ASP A 68 11.29 -7.34 6.63
CA ASP A 68 10.48 -8.52 6.99
C ASP A 68 8.97 -8.31 6.70
N GLU A 69 8.58 -7.15 6.16
CA GLU A 69 7.19 -6.75 5.90
C GLU A 69 6.79 -6.81 4.41
N TYR A 70 7.72 -7.11 3.51
CA TYR A 70 7.44 -7.32 2.08
C TYR A 70 8.08 -8.60 1.56
N LEU A 71 7.57 -9.09 0.44
CA LEU A 71 8.19 -10.18 -0.32
C LEU A 71 9.40 -9.63 -1.07
N GLU A 72 10.59 -10.03 -0.62
CA GLU A 72 11.80 -9.99 -1.44
C GLU A 72 11.65 -11.03 -2.55
N ASP A 73 11.66 -10.60 -3.81
CA ASP A 73 11.65 -11.51 -4.95
C ASP A 73 13.04 -12.17 -4.96
N ALA A 74 13.11 -13.40 -4.45
CA ALA A 74 14.33 -14.18 -4.43
C ALA A 74 14.64 -14.64 -5.87
N GLU A 75 15.62 -14.00 -6.51
CA GLU A 75 16.19 -14.48 -7.78
C GLU A 75 16.76 -15.90 -7.67
#